data_AF-A0AAW1LKQ8-F1
#
_entry.id   AF-A0AAW1LKQ8-F1
#
_cell.length_a   1.000
_cell.length_b   1.000
_cell.length_c   1.000
_cell.angle_alpha   90.00
_cell.angle_beta   90.00
_cell.angle_gamma   90.00
#
_symmetry.space_group_name_H-M   'P 1'
#
loop_
_entity.id
_entity.type
_entity.pdbx_description
1 polymer ?
#
loop_
_entity_poly.entity_id
_entity_poly.type
_entity_poly.pdbx_seq_one_letter_code
_entity_poly.pdbx_strand_id
1 'polypeptide(L)'
;MDTDCGALVGKLDDLELTPKNPRGEDDNDDGCDGAEGLGADVLSILGKNPGLIRTGDLVGNTALHMAARDGDIVTVCNLIAFLERQDEDLKEVLADRNVDGDTALHLALKNGHREVAYHLIKADKETGIIRNNDGITPYELAKEAGFSEVCQLSAILRVPRIGRADAGIVQVRRDLRSGSRSIHVQWTELKQAIEVGEEGALITGLRRDGKELLWHKDEGNTLLHAAVTASGMGPLSKLVQFMIRNGLTDAALLGDRHGNTALHNAIMIREPSKAICLIEAEPTAVYQLNRKGVSPLYLAVKFRHEDLVKLMVTQSCLPWESEMRLNPKHATLAHLAIKARSFGILKLLMEHLSELVNVTNERGWRPLSLAANIGFLDGVIYLLTNFPKYAEECDKDGSFPIHKAVGGGHVSIVKAFYKHCPQTFYRLDHKGRNVLQIAVSYGNSDIGTYLTNELKMDDSFFESKRQ
;
A
#
# COMPACT_ATOMS: atom_id res chain seq x y z
N MET A 1 13.93 -4.62 -44.86
CA MET A 1 13.49 -3.46 -45.64
C MET A 1 13.05 -2.43 -44.64
N ASP A 2 13.99 -1.55 -44.35
CA ASP A 2 13.89 -0.44 -43.41
C ASP A 2 12.76 0.51 -43.81
N THR A 3 12.02 1.00 -42.82
CA THR A 3 11.27 2.25 -42.94
C THR A 3 11.31 2.98 -41.59
N ASP A 4 12.29 3.90 -41.53
CA ASP A 4 12.16 5.28 -41.06
C ASP A 4 11.72 5.55 -39.61
N CYS A 5 12.66 5.40 -38.67
CA CYS A 5 12.69 6.11 -37.39
C CYS A 5 13.51 7.43 -37.47
N GLY A 6 13.63 8.05 -38.65
CA GLY A 6 14.56 9.15 -38.92
C GLY A 6 14.01 10.58 -38.80
N ALA A 7 12.72 10.82 -38.54
CA ALA A 7 12.11 12.15 -38.77
C ALA A 7 11.61 12.92 -37.53
N LEU A 8 11.88 12.47 -36.30
CA LEU A 8 11.42 13.18 -35.08
C LEU A 8 12.53 13.65 -34.12
N VAL A 9 13.80 13.49 -34.48
CA VAL A 9 14.94 13.98 -33.67
C VAL A 9 15.38 15.40 -34.08
N GLY A 10 14.94 15.93 -35.22
CA GLY A 10 15.46 17.18 -35.79
C GLY A 10 14.81 18.51 -35.34
N LYS A 11 14.18 18.61 -34.17
CA LYS A 11 13.59 19.88 -33.68
C LYS A 11 13.80 20.20 -32.20
N LEU A 12 14.76 19.54 -31.54
CA LEU A 12 15.10 19.81 -30.13
C LEU A 12 16.53 20.31 -29.92
N ASP A 13 17.28 20.58 -30.98
CA ASP A 13 18.69 20.99 -30.91
C ASP A 13 18.92 22.52 -30.96
N ASP A 14 17.88 23.36 -31.03
CA ASP A 14 18.05 24.83 -31.08
C ASP A 14 18.17 25.53 -29.71
N LEU A 15 18.47 24.79 -28.64
CA LEU A 15 18.84 25.37 -27.34
C LEU A 15 20.07 24.67 -26.75
N GLU A 16 21.18 24.67 -27.51
CA GLU A 16 22.52 24.58 -26.92
C GLU A 16 22.82 25.85 -26.09
N LEU A 17 22.39 25.86 -24.83
CA LEU A 17 23.04 26.67 -23.81
C LEU A 17 24.15 25.83 -23.19
N THR A 18 25.32 25.86 -23.83
CA THR A 18 26.58 25.46 -23.18
C THR A 18 26.81 26.34 -21.95
N PRO A 19 27.31 25.81 -20.83
CA PRO A 19 27.67 26.63 -19.68
C PRO A 19 28.93 27.42 -20.02
N LYS A 20 28.76 28.66 -20.53
CA LYS A 20 29.84 29.64 -20.55
C LYS A 20 30.10 30.11 -19.12
N ASN A 21 31.24 29.64 -18.62
CA ASN A 21 31.95 30.11 -17.45
C ASN A 21 32.04 31.66 -17.42
N PRO A 22 31.51 32.39 -16.43
CA PRO A 22 31.69 33.84 -16.39
C PRO A 22 32.87 34.23 -15.49
N ARG A 23 33.94 34.70 -16.14
CA ARG A 23 34.82 35.75 -15.60
C ARG A 23 34.87 36.87 -16.64
N GLY A 24 34.53 38.09 -16.22
CA GLY A 24 34.86 39.33 -16.93
C GLY A 24 33.67 40.08 -17.52
N GLU A 25 33.17 41.03 -16.72
CA GLU A 25 32.89 42.45 -17.03
C GLU A 25 32.20 42.90 -18.36
N ASP A 26 31.21 43.75 -18.12
CA ASP A 26 30.75 44.95 -18.83
C ASP A 26 29.65 44.91 -19.93
N ASP A 27 28.58 45.63 -19.55
CA ASP A 27 27.72 46.57 -20.30
C ASP A 27 26.55 46.12 -21.19
N ASN A 28 25.40 46.67 -20.79
CA ASN A 28 24.19 47.06 -21.53
C ASN A 28 22.98 46.09 -21.59
N ASP A 29 22.00 46.44 -20.75
CA ASP A 29 20.59 46.72 -21.10
C ASP A 29 19.80 45.63 -21.83
N ASP A 30 18.87 44.97 -21.12
CA ASP A 30 17.44 45.03 -21.43
C ASP A 30 16.61 44.14 -20.48
N GLY A 31 16.02 44.78 -19.45
CA GLY A 31 14.65 44.53 -18.99
C GLY A 31 14.32 43.22 -18.25
N CYS A 32 14.73 43.10 -16.97
CA CYS A 32 14.04 42.24 -15.97
C CYS A 32 14.43 42.58 -14.49
N ASP A 33 14.60 43.85 -14.13
CA ASP A 33 15.05 44.28 -12.79
C ASP A 33 13.96 44.27 -11.69
N GLY A 34 13.33 43.12 -11.44
CA GLY A 34 12.33 43.00 -10.38
C GLY A 34 12.36 41.72 -9.53
N ALA A 35 13.03 40.66 -9.98
CA ALA A 35 12.89 39.32 -9.36
C ALA A 35 14.21 38.66 -8.94
N GLU A 36 15.36 39.32 -9.08
CA GLU A 36 16.67 38.71 -8.77
C GLU A 36 17.07 38.74 -7.29
N GLY A 37 16.40 39.54 -6.44
CA GLY A 37 16.80 39.73 -5.04
C GLY A 37 16.46 38.57 -4.09
N LEU A 38 15.25 38.01 -4.19
CA LEU A 38 14.75 37.04 -3.19
C LEU A 38 15.42 35.66 -3.29
N GLY A 39 15.72 35.19 -4.50
CA GLY A 39 16.33 33.86 -4.70
C GLY A 39 17.81 33.79 -4.28
N ALA A 40 18.56 34.89 -4.43
CA ALA A 40 19.97 34.96 -4.06
C ALA A 40 20.16 35.02 -2.53
N ASP A 41 19.26 35.72 -1.83
CA ASP A 41 19.28 35.83 -0.36
C ASP A 41 19.01 34.48 0.31
N VAL A 42 18.05 33.69 -0.21
CA VAL A 42 17.73 32.34 0.31
C VAL A 42 18.94 31.41 0.20
N LEU A 43 19.68 31.44 -0.91
CA LEU A 43 20.89 30.65 -1.09
C LEU A 43 22.03 31.09 -0.17
N SER A 44 22.21 32.40 0.05
CA SER A 44 23.22 32.89 1.00
C SER A 44 22.92 32.47 2.45
N ILE A 45 21.64 32.34 2.81
CA ILE A 45 21.22 31.90 4.15
C ILE A 45 21.42 30.39 4.30
N LEU A 46 21.02 29.60 3.29
CA LEU A 46 21.18 28.14 3.30
C LEU A 46 22.65 27.71 3.26
N GLY A 47 23.51 28.45 2.55
CA GLY A 47 24.96 28.22 2.58
C GLY A 47 25.60 28.43 3.96
N LYS A 48 24.99 29.26 4.82
CA LYS A 48 25.44 29.46 6.21
C LYS A 48 24.83 28.45 7.17
N ASN A 49 23.62 27.98 6.91
CA ASN A 49 22.89 27.01 7.73
C ASN A 49 22.08 26.03 6.86
N PRO A 50 22.70 24.92 6.40
CA PRO A 50 22.05 23.96 5.51
C PRO A 50 20.79 23.30 6.11
N GLY A 51 20.81 23.04 7.43
CA GLY A 51 19.69 22.43 8.15
C GLY A 51 18.38 23.22 8.14
N LEU A 52 18.37 24.47 7.68
CA LEU A 52 17.14 25.26 7.50
C LEU A 52 16.27 24.75 6.35
N ILE A 53 16.82 23.96 5.42
CA ILE A 53 16.09 23.53 4.21
C ILE A 53 14.84 22.68 4.52
N ARG A 54 14.86 21.94 5.64
CA ARG A 54 13.74 21.13 6.14
C ARG A 54 12.98 21.76 7.30
N THR A 55 13.32 22.99 7.69
CA THR A 55 12.55 23.70 8.72
C THR A 55 11.22 24.15 8.13
N GLY A 56 10.14 23.80 8.82
CA GLY A 56 8.77 24.11 8.41
C GLY A 56 8.19 25.30 9.17
N ASP A 57 7.22 25.97 8.54
CA ASP A 57 6.32 26.90 9.23
C ASP A 57 5.36 26.17 10.22
N LEU A 58 4.39 26.88 10.79
CA LEU A 58 3.40 26.31 11.72
C LEU A 58 2.50 25.23 11.08
N VAL A 59 2.47 25.15 9.75
CA VAL A 59 1.71 24.17 8.95
C VAL A 59 2.66 23.09 8.39
N GLY A 60 3.95 23.13 8.75
CA GLY A 60 4.96 22.20 8.27
C GLY A 60 5.40 22.44 6.83
N ASN A 61 5.12 23.62 6.25
CA ASN A 61 5.62 23.97 4.92
C ASN A 61 7.10 24.33 5.00
N THR A 62 7.95 23.56 4.31
CA THR A 62 9.36 23.91 4.10
C THR A 62 9.51 25.09 3.14
N ALA A 63 10.73 25.62 3.01
CA ALA A 63 11.04 26.67 2.02
C ALA A 63 10.59 26.28 0.61
N LEU A 64 10.75 25.00 0.25
CA LEU A 64 10.31 24.48 -1.05
C LEU A 64 8.78 24.46 -1.19
N HIS A 65 8.03 24.14 -0.12
CA HIS A 65 6.57 24.18 -0.14
C HIS A 65 6.05 25.60 -0.36
N MET A 66 6.64 26.60 0.31
CA MET A 66 6.25 28.00 0.17
C MET A 66 6.53 28.51 -1.24
N ALA A 67 7.74 28.26 -1.76
CA ALA A 67 8.11 28.66 -3.12
C ALA A 67 7.20 27.98 -4.17
N ALA A 68 6.83 26.72 -3.95
CA ALA A 68 5.94 25.99 -4.84
C ALA A 68 4.49 26.48 -4.78
N ARG A 69 3.99 26.85 -3.60
CA ARG A 69 2.66 27.44 -3.41
C ARG A 69 2.54 28.81 -4.07
N ASP A 70 3.59 29.62 -4.00
CA ASP A 70 3.58 31.01 -4.46
C ASP A 70 4.02 31.13 -5.94
N GLY A 71 4.47 30.02 -6.55
CA GLY A 71 4.85 29.97 -7.96
C GLY A 71 6.23 30.54 -8.27
N ASP A 72 7.10 30.65 -7.26
CA ASP A 72 8.44 31.21 -7.41
C ASP A 72 9.41 30.18 -8.03
N ILE A 73 9.48 30.21 -9.36
CA ILE A 73 10.32 29.33 -10.17
C ILE A 73 11.80 29.52 -9.85
N VAL A 74 12.24 30.77 -9.64
CA VAL A 74 13.65 31.10 -9.41
C VAL A 74 14.13 30.48 -8.10
N THR A 75 13.35 30.64 -7.03
CA THR A 75 13.66 30.03 -5.74
C THR A 75 13.60 28.50 -5.79
N VAL A 76 12.63 27.90 -6.50
CA VAL A 76 12.54 26.44 -6.66
C VAL A 76 13.77 25.89 -7.39
N CYS A 77 14.16 26.48 -8.52
CA CYS A 77 15.33 26.05 -9.29
C CYS A 77 16.63 26.21 -8.48
N ASN A 78 16.75 27.31 -7.75
CA ASN A 78 17.90 27.57 -6.87
C ASN A 78 18.00 26.54 -5.73
N LEU A 79 16.87 26.20 -5.09
CA LEU A 79 16.83 25.18 -4.03
C LEU A 79 17.20 23.78 -4.56
N ILE A 80 16.66 23.38 -5.72
CA ILE A 80 17.00 22.09 -6.35
C ILE A 80 18.51 22.06 -6.68
N ALA A 81 19.04 23.11 -7.31
CA ALA A 81 20.46 23.19 -7.66
C ALA A 81 21.39 23.23 -6.43
N PHE A 82 20.92 23.77 -5.30
CA PHE A 82 21.65 23.74 -4.05
C PHE A 82 21.70 22.32 -3.45
N LEU A 83 20.56 21.62 -3.44
CA LEU A 83 20.45 20.24 -2.95
C LEU A 83 21.31 19.27 -3.77
N GLU A 84 21.34 19.41 -5.09
CA GLU A 84 22.20 18.61 -5.97
C GLU A 84 23.70 18.80 -5.70
N ARG A 85 24.13 19.96 -5.18
CA ARG A 85 25.54 20.27 -4.92
C ARG A 85 26.04 19.80 -3.56
N GLN A 86 25.15 19.67 -2.57
CA GLN A 86 25.51 19.36 -1.19
C GLN A 86 25.45 17.85 -0.86
N ASP A 87 25.05 17.01 -1.83
CA ASP A 87 24.85 15.56 -1.63
C ASP A 87 23.87 15.25 -0.48
N GLU A 88 23.00 16.20 -0.15
CA GLU A 88 21.84 15.95 0.69
C GLU A 88 20.82 15.15 -0.12
N ASP A 89 20.05 14.28 0.54
CA ASP A 89 19.05 13.44 -0.12
C ASP A 89 17.93 14.30 -0.74
N LEU A 90 18.18 14.81 -1.95
CA LEU A 90 17.25 15.60 -2.78
C LEU A 90 15.88 14.92 -2.85
N LYS A 91 15.88 13.59 -2.96
CA LYS A 91 14.67 12.76 -2.95
C LYS A 91 13.86 12.92 -1.66
N GLU A 92 14.51 12.92 -0.50
CA GLU A 92 13.81 13.08 0.76
C GLU A 92 13.21 14.48 0.92
N VAL A 93 13.94 15.52 0.51
CA VAL A 93 13.45 16.91 0.60
C VAL A 93 12.30 17.17 -0.38
N LEU A 94 12.37 16.61 -1.59
CA LEU A 94 11.28 16.66 -2.56
C LEU A 94 10.05 15.84 -2.11
N ALA A 95 10.27 14.81 -1.30
CA ALA A 95 9.23 13.95 -0.72
C ALA A 95 8.68 14.44 0.63
N ASP A 96 9.20 15.54 1.19
CA ASP A 96 8.72 16.10 2.45
C ASP A 96 7.23 16.48 2.35
N ARG A 97 6.53 16.29 3.46
CA ARG A 97 5.08 16.47 3.54
C ARG A 97 4.73 17.47 4.64
N ASN A 98 3.86 18.41 4.30
CA ASN A 98 3.30 19.34 5.28
C ASN A 98 2.21 18.65 6.14
N VAL A 99 1.54 19.40 7.02
CA VAL A 99 0.48 18.88 7.91
C VAL A 99 -0.69 18.25 7.14
N ASP A 100 -1.03 18.77 5.96
CA ASP A 100 -2.06 18.23 5.06
C ASP A 100 -1.55 17.03 4.23
N GLY A 101 -0.29 16.66 4.43
CA GLY A 101 0.37 15.59 3.70
C GLY A 101 0.78 15.98 2.28
N ASP A 102 0.58 17.23 1.86
CA ASP A 102 0.97 17.74 0.55
C ASP A 102 2.49 17.86 0.45
N THR A 103 3.03 17.48 -0.70
CA THR A 103 4.40 17.79 -1.11
C THR A 103 4.45 19.14 -1.83
N ALA A 104 5.64 19.69 -2.06
CA ALA A 104 5.81 20.90 -2.88
C ALA A 104 5.13 20.77 -4.25
N LEU A 105 5.19 19.59 -4.88
CA LEU A 105 4.52 19.34 -6.16
C LEU A 105 2.98 19.40 -6.06
N HIS A 106 2.38 18.96 -4.95
CA HIS A 106 0.94 19.13 -4.74
C HIS A 106 0.55 20.60 -4.68
N LEU A 107 1.33 21.43 -3.97
CA LEU A 107 1.05 22.85 -3.82
C LEU A 107 1.21 23.61 -5.14
N ALA A 108 2.24 23.29 -5.93
CA ALA A 108 2.41 23.86 -7.27
C ALA A 108 1.20 23.56 -8.17
N LEU A 109 0.72 22.31 -8.15
CA LEU A 109 -0.41 21.90 -8.98
C LEU A 109 -1.76 22.43 -8.49
N LYS A 110 -2.01 22.46 -7.18
CA LYS A 110 -3.23 23.02 -6.58
C LYS A 110 -3.39 24.51 -6.91
N ASN A 111 -2.28 25.26 -6.96
CA ASN A 111 -2.29 26.70 -7.27
C ASN A 111 -2.09 26.99 -8.77
N GLY A 112 -1.97 25.96 -9.61
CA GLY A 112 -1.89 26.11 -11.07
C GLY A 112 -0.53 26.56 -11.60
N HIS A 113 0.55 26.44 -10.82
CA HIS A 113 1.91 26.81 -11.20
C HIS A 113 2.58 25.71 -12.02
N ARG A 114 2.21 25.66 -13.31
CA ARG A 114 2.65 24.66 -14.29
C ARG A 114 4.18 24.55 -14.40
N GLU A 115 4.88 25.68 -14.52
CA GLU A 115 6.34 25.69 -14.73
C GLU A 115 7.10 25.20 -13.49
N VAL A 116 6.64 25.57 -12.29
CA VAL A 116 7.19 25.03 -11.04
C VAL A 116 6.96 23.52 -10.95
N ALA A 117 5.76 23.05 -11.29
CA ALA A 117 5.45 21.63 -11.29
C ALA A 117 6.33 20.84 -12.29
N TYR A 118 6.64 21.43 -13.45
CA TYR A 118 7.56 20.85 -14.44
C TYR A 118 8.98 20.68 -13.88
N HIS A 119 9.53 21.69 -13.21
CA HIS A 119 10.86 21.61 -12.62
C HIS A 119 10.94 20.61 -11.46
N LEU A 120 9.91 20.54 -10.62
CA LEU A 120 9.84 19.59 -9.50
C LEU A 120 9.75 18.13 -9.99
N ILE A 121 8.89 17.82 -10.96
CA ILE A 121 8.76 16.45 -11.49
C ILE A 121 9.98 16.03 -12.32
N LYS A 122 10.68 17.00 -12.94
CA LYS A 122 11.93 16.74 -13.66
C LYS A 122 13.07 16.38 -12.71
N ALA A 123 13.12 17.02 -11.54
CA ALA A 123 14.12 16.74 -10.51
C ALA A 123 13.91 15.34 -9.88
N ASP A 124 12.67 14.99 -9.54
CA ASP A 124 12.35 13.61 -9.14
C ASP A 124 10.93 13.20 -9.58
N LYS A 125 10.89 12.21 -10.46
CA LYS A 125 9.64 11.65 -10.99
C LYS A 125 8.87 10.85 -9.95
N GLU A 126 9.52 10.32 -8.91
CA GLU A 126 8.90 9.55 -7.83
C GLU A 126 8.00 10.44 -6.93
N THR A 127 8.23 11.75 -6.92
CA THR A 127 7.35 12.69 -6.20
C THR A 127 5.91 12.69 -6.72
N GLY A 128 5.71 12.34 -8.00
CA GLY A 128 4.41 12.30 -8.67
C GLY A 128 3.46 11.22 -8.15
N ILE A 129 3.96 10.23 -7.40
CA ILE A 129 3.18 9.11 -6.84
C ILE A 129 2.88 9.24 -5.34
N ILE A 130 3.47 10.23 -4.66
CA ILE A 130 3.29 10.43 -3.21
C ILE A 130 1.86 10.91 -2.97
N ARG A 131 1.15 10.30 -2.02
CA ARG A 131 -0.24 10.66 -1.69
C ARG A 131 -0.31 11.64 -0.53
N ASN A 132 -1.13 12.69 -0.64
CA ASN A 132 -1.46 13.55 0.49
C ASN A 132 -2.44 12.89 1.49
N ASN A 133 -2.91 13.61 2.51
CA ASN A 133 -3.80 13.05 3.54
C ASN A 133 -5.20 12.71 3.01
N ASP A 134 -5.66 13.40 1.95
CA ASP A 134 -6.88 13.03 1.20
C ASP A 134 -6.67 11.79 0.32
N GLY A 135 -5.40 11.39 0.17
CA GLY A 135 -4.97 10.29 -0.65
C GLY A 135 -4.96 10.62 -2.14
N ILE A 136 -4.91 11.90 -2.50
CA ILE A 136 -4.75 12.39 -3.87
C ILE A 136 -3.25 12.42 -4.20
N THR A 137 -2.88 12.05 -5.43
CA THR A 137 -1.49 12.18 -5.93
C THR A 137 -1.32 13.47 -6.74
N PRO A 138 -0.09 14.01 -6.85
CA PRO A 138 0.18 15.14 -7.73
C PRO A 138 -0.21 14.84 -9.18
N TYR A 139 0.00 13.60 -9.64
CA TYR A 139 -0.44 13.19 -10.97
C TYR A 139 -1.96 13.34 -11.19
N GLU A 140 -2.77 12.98 -10.19
CA GLU A 140 -4.23 13.15 -10.24
C GLU A 140 -4.62 14.63 -10.30
N LEU A 141 -3.94 15.51 -9.53
CA LEU A 141 -4.13 16.96 -9.59
C LEU A 141 -3.73 17.54 -10.95
N ALA A 142 -2.62 17.10 -11.52
CA ALA A 142 -2.17 17.54 -12.85
C ALA A 142 -3.17 17.16 -13.94
N LYS A 143 -3.81 15.98 -13.83
CA LYS A 143 -4.86 15.53 -14.75
C LYS A 143 -6.14 16.35 -14.61
N GLU A 144 -6.54 16.68 -13.39
CA GLU A 144 -7.71 17.54 -13.14
C GLU A 144 -7.51 18.96 -13.65
N ALA A 145 -6.30 19.51 -13.47
CA ALA A 145 -5.91 20.83 -13.95
C ALA A 145 -5.60 20.90 -15.46
N GLY A 146 -5.47 19.76 -16.14
CA GLY A 146 -5.21 19.70 -17.59
C GLY A 146 -3.75 19.93 -18.01
N PHE A 147 -2.78 19.69 -17.14
CA PHE A 147 -1.35 19.92 -17.42
C PHE A 147 -0.71 18.73 -18.15
N SER A 148 -0.84 18.70 -19.48
CA SER A 148 -0.41 17.57 -20.31
C SER A 148 1.08 17.23 -20.23
N GLU A 149 1.98 18.22 -20.11
CA GLU A 149 3.42 17.99 -20.06
C GLU A 149 3.86 17.31 -18.76
N VAL A 150 3.28 17.72 -17.62
CA VAL A 150 3.52 17.07 -16.31
C VAL A 150 3.00 15.63 -16.33
N CYS A 151 1.84 15.40 -16.95
CA CYS A 151 1.30 14.06 -17.12
C CYS A 151 2.17 13.16 -18.02
N GLN A 152 2.80 13.71 -19.07
CA GLN A 152 3.68 12.96 -19.97
C GLN A 152 4.98 12.53 -19.29
N LEU A 153 5.58 13.40 -18.46
CA LEU A 153 6.81 13.09 -17.73
C LEU A 153 6.62 11.99 -16.68
N SER A 154 5.45 11.94 -16.05
CA SER A 154 5.08 10.88 -15.10
C SER A 154 4.67 9.56 -15.78
N ALA A 155 4.30 9.56 -17.07
CA ALA A 155 3.85 8.38 -17.79
C ALA A 155 4.95 7.33 -18.05
N ILE A 156 6.23 7.72 -17.95
CA ILE A 156 7.39 6.85 -18.16
C ILE A 156 7.61 5.91 -16.95
N LEU A 157 7.17 6.30 -15.75
CA LEU A 157 7.08 5.41 -14.60
C LEU A 157 5.80 4.59 -14.71
N ARG A 158 5.77 3.65 -15.66
CA ARG A 158 4.71 2.65 -15.77
C ARG A 158 4.90 1.61 -14.66
N VAL A 159 4.75 2.04 -13.41
CA VAL A 159 4.56 1.17 -12.27
C VAL A 159 3.20 0.48 -12.47
N PRO A 160 3.07 -0.85 -12.26
CA PRO A 160 1.78 -1.49 -12.14
C PRO A 160 0.95 -0.72 -11.13
N ARG A 161 -0.18 -0.15 -11.58
CA ARG A 161 -1.12 0.61 -10.75
C ARG A 161 -1.69 -0.29 -9.67
N ILE A 162 -1.03 -0.37 -8.52
CA ILE A 162 -1.53 -1.09 -7.36
C ILE A 162 -1.36 -0.14 -6.17
N GLY A 163 -2.50 0.32 -5.70
CA GLY A 163 -2.65 1.31 -4.65
C GLY A 163 -3.67 2.33 -5.11
N ARG A 164 -4.94 2.04 -4.81
CA ARG A 164 -6.17 2.69 -5.28
C ARG A 164 -6.38 2.64 -6.79
N ALA A 165 -7.20 1.68 -7.21
CA ALA A 165 -7.82 1.59 -8.52
C ALA A 165 -8.75 2.77 -8.87
N ASP A 166 -8.67 3.95 -8.22
CA ASP A 166 -9.65 5.02 -8.41
C ASP A 166 -9.55 5.68 -9.79
N ALA A 167 -8.37 5.95 -10.36
CA ALA A 167 -8.31 6.57 -11.70
C ALA A 167 -8.84 5.65 -12.82
N GLY A 168 -8.58 4.33 -12.71
CA GLY A 168 -9.08 3.30 -13.63
C GLY A 168 -10.58 3.02 -13.41
N ILE A 169 -11.01 2.82 -12.16
CA ILE A 169 -12.42 2.64 -11.79
C ILE A 169 -13.24 3.89 -12.09
N VAL A 170 -12.71 5.10 -11.92
CA VAL A 170 -13.39 6.35 -12.28
C VAL A 170 -13.55 6.43 -13.79
N GLN A 171 -12.53 6.06 -14.57
CA GLN A 171 -12.64 5.97 -16.02
C GLN A 171 -13.65 4.91 -16.45
N VAL A 172 -13.56 3.67 -15.92
CA VAL A 172 -14.55 2.61 -16.16
C VAL A 172 -15.95 3.10 -15.76
N ARG A 173 -16.14 3.66 -14.55
CA ARG A 173 -17.43 4.25 -14.14
C ARG A 173 -17.87 5.40 -15.05
N ARG A 174 -16.96 6.12 -15.71
CA ARG A 174 -17.28 7.23 -16.63
C ARG A 174 -17.69 6.70 -18.00
N ASP A 175 -16.99 5.69 -18.49
CA ASP A 175 -17.29 4.95 -19.71
C ASP A 175 -18.61 4.15 -19.57
N LEU A 176 -18.96 3.74 -18.35
CA LEU A 176 -20.23 3.11 -18.00
C LEU A 176 -21.37 4.09 -17.68
N ARG A 177 -21.12 5.41 -17.68
CA ARG A 177 -22.06 6.44 -17.16
C ARG A 177 -22.99 7.05 -18.20
N SER A 178 -22.88 6.70 -19.48
CA SER A 178 -23.68 7.28 -20.58
C SER A 178 -25.11 6.70 -20.63
N GLY A 179 -25.91 6.88 -19.57
CA GLY A 179 -27.21 6.21 -19.44
C GLY A 179 -28.46 7.11 -19.47
N SER A 180 -29.33 6.94 -20.47
CA SER A 180 -30.71 7.47 -20.53
C SER A 180 -31.71 6.60 -19.74
N ARG A 181 -32.93 7.08 -19.46
CA ARG A 181 -33.99 6.38 -18.68
C ARG A 181 -34.28 4.94 -19.13
N SER A 182 -34.03 4.64 -20.41
CA SER A 182 -34.17 3.30 -21.02
C SER A 182 -33.19 2.26 -20.48
N ILE A 183 -31.98 2.67 -20.06
CA ILE A 183 -30.92 1.77 -19.57
C ILE A 183 -31.21 1.31 -18.15
N HIS A 184 -31.87 2.15 -17.34
CA HIS A 184 -32.32 1.75 -16.01
C HIS A 184 -33.31 0.58 -16.05
N VAL A 185 -34.31 0.64 -16.94
CA VAL A 185 -35.30 -0.42 -17.12
C VAL A 185 -34.64 -1.73 -17.53
N GLN A 186 -33.74 -1.68 -18.52
CA GLN A 186 -33.00 -2.85 -18.99
C GLN A 186 -32.07 -3.43 -17.90
N TRP A 187 -31.46 -2.58 -17.07
CA TRP A 187 -30.65 -3.05 -15.95
C TRP A 187 -31.49 -3.82 -14.93
N THR A 188 -32.65 -3.28 -14.57
CA THR A 188 -33.55 -3.92 -13.60
C THR A 188 -34.10 -5.24 -14.13
N GLU A 189 -34.47 -5.31 -15.42
CA GLU A 189 -34.87 -6.56 -16.08
C GLU A 189 -33.75 -7.60 -16.05
N LEU A 190 -32.51 -7.19 -16.33
CA LEU A 190 -31.35 -8.09 -16.28
C LEU A 190 -31.02 -8.56 -14.86
N LYS A 191 -31.11 -7.67 -13.86
CA LYS A 191 -30.96 -8.04 -12.45
C LYS A 191 -32.02 -9.07 -12.06
N GLN A 192 -33.27 -8.85 -12.43
CA GLN A 192 -34.35 -9.80 -12.15
C GLN A 192 -34.11 -11.15 -12.84
N ALA A 193 -33.66 -11.14 -14.10
CA ALA A 193 -33.28 -12.37 -14.81
C ALA A 193 -32.15 -13.13 -14.10
N ILE A 194 -31.15 -12.41 -13.56
CA ILE A 194 -30.07 -13.00 -12.76
C ILE A 194 -30.61 -13.62 -11.47
N GLU A 195 -31.49 -12.93 -10.75
CA GLU A 195 -32.08 -13.41 -9.49
C GLU A 195 -32.95 -14.66 -9.68
N VAL A 196 -33.67 -14.74 -10.80
CA VAL A 196 -34.51 -15.90 -11.17
C VAL A 196 -33.68 -17.03 -11.82
N GLY A 197 -32.48 -16.73 -12.31
CA GLY A 197 -31.60 -17.69 -12.98
C GLY A 197 -31.91 -17.88 -14.48
N GLU A 198 -32.57 -16.92 -15.12
CA GLU A 198 -32.92 -16.96 -16.54
C GLU A 198 -31.71 -16.59 -17.43
N GLU A 199 -30.85 -17.57 -17.72
CA GLU A 199 -29.66 -17.37 -18.56
C GLU A 199 -30.00 -16.86 -19.97
N GLY A 200 -31.16 -17.24 -20.52
CA GLY A 200 -31.59 -16.83 -21.86
C GLY A 200 -31.80 -15.31 -21.96
N ALA A 201 -32.47 -14.72 -20.98
CA ALA A 201 -32.72 -13.28 -20.91
C ALA A 201 -31.42 -12.49 -20.67
N LEU A 202 -30.51 -13.04 -19.88
CA LEU A 202 -29.18 -12.48 -19.66
C LEU A 202 -28.36 -12.42 -20.98
N ILE A 203 -28.38 -13.50 -21.76
CA ILE A 203 -27.67 -13.57 -23.04
C ILE A 203 -28.26 -12.60 -24.08
N THR A 204 -29.59 -12.50 -24.16
CA THR A 204 -30.25 -11.61 -25.11
C THR A 204 -30.04 -10.14 -24.76
N GLY A 205 -30.11 -9.78 -23.47
CA GLY A 205 -29.93 -8.40 -23.03
C GLY A 205 -28.49 -7.89 -23.15
N LEU A 206 -27.47 -8.75 -23.02
CA LEU A 206 -26.06 -8.36 -23.14
C LEU A 206 -25.55 -8.21 -24.60
N ARG A 207 -26.36 -8.57 -25.61
CA ARG A 207 -25.89 -8.76 -27.01
C ARG A 207 -25.61 -7.49 -27.82
N ARG A 208 -25.99 -6.29 -27.35
CA ARG A 208 -26.01 -5.09 -28.20
C ARG A 208 -25.04 -3.97 -27.83
N ASP A 209 -24.96 -3.57 -26.56
CA ASP A 209 -23.99 -2.58 -26.03
C ASP A 209 -23.95 -2.67 -24.49
N GLY A 210 -23.85 -3.89 -23.95
CA GLY A 210 -24.11 -4.20 -22.54
C GLY A 210 -23.10 -3.67 -21.52
N LYS A 211 -22.13 -2.84 -21.92
CA LYS A 211 -21.11 -2.28 -21.01
C LYS A 211 -21.78 -1.44 -19.93
N GLU A 212 -22.58 -0.45 -20.34
CA GLU A 212 -23.31 0.47 -19.47
C GLU A 212 -24.27 -0.25 -18.50
N LEU A 213 -24.76 -1.42 -18.89
CA LEU A 213 -25.62 -2.26 -18.06
C LEU A 213 -24.85 -3.02 -16.96
N LEU A 214 -23.52 -3.03 -16.96
CA LEU A 214 -22.77 -3.75 -15.91
C LEU A 214 -22.83 -3.02 -14.56
N TRP A 215 -23.06 -1.71 -14.53
CA TRP A 215 -23.01 -0.92 -13.29
C TRP A 215 -24.21 0.03 -13.17
N HIS A 216 -24.85 0.04 -12.00
CA HIS A 216 -25.97 0.94 -11.72
C HIS A 216 -25.63 1.96 -10.63
N LYS A 217 -25.78 3.24 -10.96
CA LYS A 217 -25.41 4.37 -10.08
C LYS A 217 -26.25 4.42 -8.80
N ASP A 218 -27.57 4.26 -8.91
CA ASP A 218 -28.46 4.54 -7.78
C ASP A 218 -28.53 3.39 -6.77
N GLU A 219 -28.25 2.15 -7.20
CA GLU A 219 -28.16 1.00 -6.29
C GLU A 219 -26.75 0.82 -5.71
N GLY A 220 -25.74 1.37 -6.39
CA GLY A 220 -24.33 1.19 -6.07
C GLY A 220 -23.76 -0.18 -6.44
N ASN A 221 -24.58 -1.15 -6.89
CA ASN A 221 -24.15 -2.51 -7.22
C ASN A 221 -23.92 -2.71 -8.74
N THR A 222 -22.97 -3.57 -9.10
CA THR A 222 -22.85 -4.11 -10.47
C THR A 222 -23.72 -5.36 -10.67
N LEU A 223 -23.98 -5.75 -11.92
CA LEU A 223 -24.62 -7.04 -12.23
C LEU A 223 -23.83 -8.23 -11.67
N LEU A 224 -22.50 -8.11 -11.52
CA LEU A 224 -21.70 -9.14 -10.85
C LEU A 224 -22.07 -9.28 -9.36
N HIS A 225 -22.36 -8.18 -8.66
CA HIS A 225 -22.81 -8.27 -7.27
C HIS A 225 -24.15 -9.00 -7.18
N ALA A 226 -25.09 -8.70 -8.08
CA ALA A 226 -26.38 -9.38 -8.16
C ALA A 226 -26.21 -10.88 -8.48
N ALA A 227 -25.32 -11.22 -9.42
CA ALA A 227 -25.03 -12.60 -9.79
C ALA A 227 -24.33 -13.39 -8.70
N VAL A 228 -23.51 -12.73 -7.89
CA VAL A 228 -22.91 -13.34 -6.70
C VAL A 228 -23.98 -13.65 -5.64
N THR A 229 -24.98 -12.78 -5.45
CA THR A 229 -26.08 -13.01 -4.50
C THR A 229 -27.15 -13.97 -5.01
N ALA A 230 -27.28 -14.14 -6.32
CA ALA A 230 -28.26 -15.03 -6.93
C ALA A 230 -27.98 -16.51 -6.60
N SER A 231 -29.01 -17.35 -6.71
CA SER A 231 -28.86 -18.80 -6.53
C SER A 231 -28.11 -19.42 -7.71
N GLY A 232 -27.15 -20.29 -7.43
CA GLY A 232 -26.39 -21.00 -8.46
C GLY A 232 -25.25 -20.21 -9.11
N MET A 233 -24.56 -20.88 -10.04
CA MET A 233 -23.36 -20.35 -10.72
C MET A 233 -23.63 -19.89 -12.16
N GLY A 234 -24.75 -20.30 -12.76
CA GLY A 234 -25.08 -20.06 -14.18
C GLY A 234 -24.98 -18.59 -14.59
N PRO A 235 -25.74 -17.67 -13.96
CA PRO A 235 -25.72 -16.24 -14.29
C PRO A 235 -24.33 -15.62 -14.14
N LEU A 236 -23.60 -15.97 -13.06
CA LEU A 236 -22.26 -15.46 -12.80
C LEU A 236 -21.27 -15.91 -13.88
N SER A 237 -21.26 -17.21 -14.21
CA SER A 237 -20.39 -17.76 -15.25
C SER A 237 -20.64 -17.12 -16.62
N LYS A 238 -21.91 -16.86 -16.97
CA LYS A 238 -22.25 -16.18 -18.23
C LYS A 238 -21.78 -14.73 -18.25
N LEU A 239 -21.96 -13.99 -17.16
CA LEU A 239 -21.46 -12.61 -17.04
C LEU A 239 -19.93 -12.56 -17.12
N VAL A 240 -19.24 -13.45 -16.41
CA VAL A 240 -17.78 -13.55 -16.45
C VAL A 240 -17.30 -13.89 -17.87
N GLN A 241 -17.92 -14.88 -18.53
CA GLN A 241 -17.60 -15.20 -19.94
C GLN A 241 -17.84 -14.03 -20.88
N PHE A 242 -18.92 -13.27 -20.69
CA PHE A 242 -19.21 -12.08 -21.47
C PHE A 242 -18.14 -11.00 -21.24
N MET A 243 -17.74 -10.75 -20.00
CA MET A 243 -16.70 -9.79 -19.68
C MET A 243 -15.36 -10.17 -20.31
N ILE A 244 -14.93 -11.42 -20.20
CA ILE A 244 -13.68 -11.91 -20.80
C ILE A 244 -13.71 -11.76 -22.32
N ARG A 245 -14.80 -12.17 -22.99
CA ARG A 245 -14.93 -12.06 -24.45
C ARG A 245 -14.87 -10.63 -24.98
N ASN A 246 -15.28 -9.66 -24.17
CA ASN A 246 -15.31 -8.25 -24.56
C ASN A 246 -14.15 -7.43 -23.98
N GLY A 247 -13.20 -8.05 -23.28
CA GLY A 247 -12.09 -7.36 -22.63
C GLY A 247 -12.52 -6.38 -21.54
N LEU A 248 -13.56 -6.74 -20.77
CA LEU A 248 -14.17 -5.91 -19.72
C LEU A 248 -13.91 -6.45 -18.31
N THR A 249 -12.80 -7.15 -18.10
CA THR A 249 -12.49 -7.79 -16.80
C THR A 249 -12.36 -6.76 -15.67
N ASP A 250 -11.95 -5.52 -15.99
CA ASP A 250 -11.93 -4.38 -15.08
C ASP A 250 -13.27 -4.11 -14.35
N ALA A 251 -14.41 -4.52 -14.91
CA ALA A 251 -15.70 -4.39 -14.23
C ALA A 251 -15.81 -5.25 -12.95
N ALA A 252 -14.95 -6.28 -12.79
CA ALA A 252 -14.84 -7.05 -11.55
C ALA A 252 -14.21 -6.25 -10.39
N LEU A 253 -13.47 -5.18 -10.71
CA LEU A 253 -12.83 -4.29 -9.73
C LEU A 253 -13.78 -3.22 -9.19
N LEU A 254 -14.96 -3.07 -9.78
CA LEU A 254 -15.95 -2.09 -9.35
C LEU A 254 -16.49 -2.48 -7.97
N GLY A 255 -16.37 -1.55 -7.02
CA GLY A 255 -16.93 -1.70 -5.67
C GLY A 255 -18.38 -1.23 -5.56
N ASP A 256 -19.13 -1.87 -4.67
CA ASP A 256 -20.46 -1.50 -4.23
C ASP A 256 -20.48 -0.17 -3.44
N ARG A 257 -21.63 0.17 -2.83
CA ARG A 257 -21.76 1.34 -1.93
C ARG A 257 -20.79 1.33 -0.73
N HIS A 258 -20.31 0.16 -0.32
CA HIS A 258 -19.31 -0.03 0.73
C HIS A 258 -17.88 -0.17 0.16
N GLY A 259 -17.72 -0.12 -1.16
CA GLY A 259 -16.47 -0.39 -1.85
C GLY A 259 -16.12 -1.86 -1.96
N ASN A 260 -17.02 -2.78 -1.59
CA ASN A 260 -16.81 -4.21 -1.76
C ASN A 260 -16.92 -4.54 -3.23
N THR A 261 -15.92 -5.19 -3.81
CA THR A 261 -16.05 -5.83 -5.14
C THR A 261 -16.95 -7.06 -5.07
N ALA A 262 -17.36 -7.57 -6.23
CA ALA A 262 -18.11 -8.84 -6.30
C ALA A 262 -17.37 -10.00 -5.60
N LEU A 263 -16.03 -9.98 -5.63
CA LEU A 263 -15.20 -10.96 -4.94
C LEU A 263 -15.30 -10.87 -3.42
N HIS A 264 -15.39 -9.66 -2.84
CA HIS A 264 -15.65 -9.51 -1.41
C HIS A 264 -16.98 -10.18 -1.03
N ASN A 265 -18.04 -9.94 -1.81
CA ASN A 265 -19.36 -10.50 -1.53
C ASN A 265 -19.36 -12.02 -1.66
N ALA A 266 -18.69 -12.58 -2.67
CA ALA A 266 -18.60 -14.04 -2.85
C ALA A 266 -17.95 -14.72 -1.64
N ILE A 267 -16.91 -14.10 -1.07
CA ILE A 267 -16.23 -14.60 0.13
C ILE A 267 -17.10 -14.41 1.38
N MET A 268 -17.78 -13.28 1.51
CA MET A 268 -18.67 -12.99 2.65
C MET A 268 -19.88 -13.94 2.70
N ILE A 269 -20.43 -14.31 1.54
CA ILE A 269 -21.54 -15.27 1.41
C ILE A 269 -21.05 -16.72 1.59
N ARG A 270 -19.72 -16.93 1.61
CA ARG A 270 -19.05 -18.23 1.75
C ARG A 270 -19.29 -19.19 0.58
N GLU A 271 -19.29 -18.64 -0.63
CA GLU A 271 -19.43 -19.38 -1.87
C GLU A 271 -18.06 -19.46 -2.60
N PRO A 272 -17.21 -20.45 -2.27
CA PRO A 272 -15.85 -20.53 -2.81
C PRO A 272 -15.83 -20.69 -4.34
N SER A 273 -16.79 -21.43 -4.92
CA SER A 273 -16.86 -21.61 -6.38
C SER A 273 -17.08 -20.29 -7.13
N LYS A 274 -17.91 -19.39 -6.56
CA LYS A 274 -18.13 -18.05 -7.11
C LYS A 274 -16.89 -17.18 -6.95
N ALA A 275 -16.20 -17.29 -5.82
CA ALA A 275 -14.95 -16.57 -5.59
C ALA A 275 -13.86 -17.00 -6.57
N ILE A 276 -13.68 -18.31 -6.80
CA ILE A 276 -12.71 -18.86 -7.74
C ILE A 276 -12.98 -18.35 -9.16
N CYS A 277 -14.23 -18.43 -9.63
CA CYS A 277 -14.62 -17.93 -10.95
C CYS A 277 -14.29 -16.44 -11.15
N LEU A 278 -14.48 -15.62 -10.12
CA LEU A 278 -14.12 -14.20 -10.17
C LEU A 278 -12.62 -13.96 -10.15
N ILE A 279 -11.84 -14.76 -9.41
CA ILE A 279 -10.38 -14.65 -9.37
C ILE A 279 -9.76 -15.07 -10.70
N GLU A 280 -10.26 -16.15 -11.30
CA GLU A 280 -9.81 -16.60 -12.63
C GLU A 280 -10.09 -15.55 -13.72
N ALA A 281 -11.16 -14.77 -13.56
CA ALA A 281 -11.52 -13.71 -14.50
C ALA A 281 -10.67 -12.45 -14.33
N GLU A 282 -10.39 -12.05 -13.09
CA GLU A 282 -9.62 -10.84 -12.77
C GLU A 282 -8.78 -11.05 -11.49
N PRO A 283 -7.55 -11.58 -11.61
CA PRO A 283 -6.72 -11.92 -10.46
C PRO A 283 -6.36 -10.71 -9.58
N THR A 284 -6.29 -9.51 -10.14
CA THR A 284 -5.92 -8.30 -9.38
C THR A 284 -6.98 -7.90 -8.35
N ALA A 285 -8.22 -8.40 -8.51
CA ALA A 285 -9.33 -8.14 -7.59
C ALA A 285 -9.04 -8.59 -6.15
N VAL A 286 -8.14 -9.56 -5.95
CA VAL A 286 -7.78 -10.12 -4.62
C VAL A 286 -7.19 -9.08 -3.67
N TYR A 287 -6.65 -7.98 -4.20
CA TYR A 287 -6.02 -6.89 -3.45
C TYR A 287 -6.87 -5.66 -3.29
N GLN A 288 -7.99 -5.58 -4.01
CA GLN A 288 -8.80 -4.38 -4.00
C GLN A 288 -9.31 -4.08 -2.59
N LEU A 289 -9.01 -2.90 -2.06
CA LEU A 289 -9.48 -2.48 -0.75
C LEU A 289 -10.89 -1.89 -0.86
N ASN A 290 -11.78 -2.27 0.05
CA ASN A 290 -13.06 -1.60 0.24
C ASN A 290 -12.90 -0.29 1.04
N ARG A 291 -14.01 0.43 1.28
CA ARG A 291 -13.98 1.69 2.05
C ARG A 291 -13.50 1.53 3.50
N LYS A 292 -13.51 0.30 4.02
CA LYS A 292 -12.95 -0.04 5.34
C LYS A 292 -11.51 -0.52 5.24
N GLY A 293 -10.83 -0.35 4.10
CA GLY A 293 -9.44 -0.80 3.92
C GLY A 293 -9.25 -2.31 4.03
N VAL A 294 -10.29 -3.12 3.77
CA VAL A 294 -10.23 -4.58 3.82
C VAL A 294 -10.16 -5.13 2.39
N SER A 295 -9.27 -6.09 2.14
CA SER A 295 -9.21 -6.82 0.85
C SER A 295 -9.96 -8.16 0.87
N PRO A 296 -10.26 -8.73 -0.31
CA PRO A 296 -10.78 -10.10 -0.40
C PRO A 296 -9.84 -11.14 0.20
N LEU A 297 -8.53 -11.02 -0.02
CA LEU A 297 -7.54 -11.91 0.59
C LEU A 297 -7.59 -11.84 2.12
N TYR A 298 -7.75 -10.65 2.69
CA TYR A 298 -7.96 -10.49 4.14
C TYR A 298 -9.22 -11.24 4.60
N LEU A 299 -10.33 -11.15 3.88
CA LEU A 299 -11.55 -11.87 4.20
C LEU A 299 -11.37 -13.40 4.09
N ALA A 300 -10.68 -13.89 3.07
CA ALA A 300 -10.41 -15.32 2.91
C ALA A 300 -9.60 -15.89 4.09
N VAL A 301 -8.57 -15.16 4.53
CA VAL A 301 -7.80 -15.52 5.74
C VAL A 301 -8.67 -15.43 6.99
N LYS A 302 -9.48 -14.37 7.13
CA LYS A 302 -10.39 -14.18 8.28
C LYS A 302 -11.36 -15.35 8.44
N PHE A 303 -11.94 -15.81 7.34
CA PHE A 303 -12.90 -16.91 7.33
C PHE A 303 -12.26 -18.29 7.27
N ARG A 304 -10.92 -18.37 7.22
CA ARG A 304 -10.13 -19.62 7.21
C ARG A 304 -10.35 -20.49 5.97
N HIS A 305 -10.56 -19.86 4.81
CA HIS A 305 -10.74 -20.56 3.54
C HIS A 305 -9.38 -20.90 2.93
N GLU A 306 -8.72 -21.95 3.44
CA GLU A 306 -7.33 -22.28 3.09
C GLU A 306 -7.10 -22.48 1.59
N ASP A 307 -7.97 -23.24 0.91
CA ASP A 307 -7.86 -23.48 -0.53
C ASP A 307 -7.97 -22.19 -1.35
N LEU A 308 -8.85 -21.29 -0.94
CA LEU A 308 -9.03 -19.99 -1.58
C LEU A 308 -7.80 -19.10 -1.36
N VAL A 309 -7.25 -19.09 -0.13
CA VAL A 309 -6.02 -18.36 0.16
C VAL A 309 -4.86 -18.93 -0.66
N LYS A 310 -4.74 -20.26 -0.76
CA LYS A 310 -3.72 -20.91 -1.59
C LYS A 310 -3.84 -20.47 -3.04
N LEU A 311 -5.04 -20.46 -3.61
CA LEU A 311 -5.28 -20.02 -4.98
C LEU A 311 -4.91 -18.54 -5.17
N MET A 312 -5.36 -17.66 -4.27
CA MET A 312 -5.09 -16.22 -4.35
C MET A 312 -3.59 -15.90 -4.25
N VAL A 313 -2.86 -16.61 -3.39
CA VAL A 313 -1.44 -16.35 -3.13
C VAL A 313 -0.55 -16.99 -4.19
N THR A 314 -0.95 -18.13 -4.78
CA THR A 314 -0.16 -18.82 -5.81
C THR A 314 -0.35 -18.22 -7.22
N GLN A 315 -1.55 -17.73 -7.53
CA GLN A 315 -1.84 -17.14 -8.85
C GLN A 315 -1.48 -15.66 -8.94
N SER A 316 -1.28 -14.99 -7.81
CA SER A 316 -0.98 -13.58 -7.83
C SER A 316 0.50 -13.31 -8.14
N CYS A 317 0.74 -12.84 -9.35
CA CYS A 317 2.04 -12.48 -9.90
C CYS A 317 2.47 -11.02 -9.63
N LEU A 318 1.78 -10.30 -8.75
CA LEU A 318 2.08 -8.89 -8.51
C LEU A 318 3.14 -8.72 -7.41
N PRO A 319 4.14 -7.83 -7.61
CA PRO A 319 5.11 -7.48 -6.57
C PRO A 319 4.37 -6.98 -5.32
N TRP A 320 4.59 -7.66 -4.19
CA TRP A 320 3.92 -7.41 -2.91
C TRP A 320 4.33 -6.07 -2.25
N GLU A 321 5.17 -5.29 -2.91
CA GLU A 321 5.99 -4.26 -2.28
C GLU A 321 5.24 -3.00 -1.83
N SER A 322 4.00 -2.74 -2.26
CA SER A 322 3.40 -1.41 -2.02
C SER A 322 2.26 -1.28 -1.00
N GLU A 323 1.56 -2.33 -0.53
CA GLU A 323 0.47 -2.16 0.45
C GLU A 323 0.37 -3.29 1.49
N MET A 324 1.38 -3.39 2.37
CA MET A 324 1.37 -4.27 3.56
C MET A 324 0.27 -3.96 4.61
N ARG A 325 -0.72 -3.13 4.30
CA ARG A 325 -1.75 -2.64 5.23
C ARG A 325 -3.15 -2.94 4.71
N LEU A 326 -3.48 -4.23 4.59
CA LEU A 326 -4.80 -4.75 4.19
C LEU A 326 -5.90 -4.57 5.27
N ASN A 327 -5.71 -3.62 6.20
CA ASN A 327 -6.66 -3.25 7.24
C ASN A 327 -6.35 -1.83 7.80
N PRO A 328 -7.36 -1.01 8.14
CA PRO A 328 -7.23 0.29 8.83
C PRO A 328 -6.55 0.23 10.20
N LYS A 329 -6.29 -0.98 10.72
CA LYS A 329 -5.75 -1.27 12.04
C LYS A 329 -4.38 -1.96 12.04
N HIS A 330 -3.52 -1.76 11.04
CA HIS A 330 -2.14 -2.29 11.01
C HIS A 330 -1.97 -3.83 11.19
N ALA A 331 -3.05 -4.61 11.22
CA ALA A 331 -2.99 -6.05 11.46
C ALA A 331 -2.74 -6.78 10.13
N THR A 332 -1.54 -7.33 9.96
CA THR A 332 -1.17 -8.10 8.76
C THR A 332 -1.90 -9.45 8.66
N LEU A 333 -1.91 -10.04 7.45
CA LEU A 333 -2.50 -11.36 7.19
C LEU A 333 -1.88 -12.45 8.09
N ALA A 334 -0.58 -12.37 8.38
CA ALA A 334 0.09 -13.28 9.29
C ALA A 334 -0.50 -13.23 10.70
N HIS A 335 -0.72 -12.02 11.25
CA HIS A 335 -1.37 -11.88 12.55
C HIS A 335 -2.80 -12.42 12.55
N LEU A 336 -3.52 -12.23 11.44
CA LEU A 336 -4.89 -12.73 11.31
C LEU A 336 -4.91 -14.27 11.25
N ALA A 337 -4.02 -14.89 10.48
CA ALA A 337 -3.86 -16.34 10.43
C ALA A 337 -3.53 -16.93 11.81
N ILE A 338 -2.67 -16.24 12.57
CA ILE A 338 -2.31 -16.61 13.94
C ILE A 338 -3.51 -16.46 14.89
N LYS A 339 -4.24 -15.33 14.85
CA LYS A 339 -5.48 -15.16 15.63
C LYS A 339 -6.53 -16.22 15.29
N ALA A 340 -6.61 -16.61 14.02
CA ALA A 340 -7.48 -17.67 13.54
C ALA A 340 -6.93 -19.09 13.81
N ARG A 341 -5.74 -19.20 14.44
CA ARG A 341 -5.03 -20.45 14.75
C ARG A 341 -4.94 -21.41 13.55
N SER A 342 -4.79 -20.84 12.35
CA SER A 342 -4.80 -21.59 11.10
C SER A 342 -3.38 -21.84 10.61
N PHE A 343 -2.84 -23.01 10.95
CA PHE A 343 -1.47 -23.40 10.62
C PHE A 343 -1.23 -23.46 9.11
N GLY A 344 -2.12 -24.09 8.35
CA GLY A 344 -1.99 -24.20 6.89
C GLY A 344 -1.92 -22.84 6.21
N ILE A 345 -2.82 -21.92 6.59
CA ILE A 345 -2.79 -20.53 6.10
C ILE A 345 -1.52 -19.80 6.53
N LEU A 346 -1.09 -19.91 7.80
CA LEU A 346 0.15 -19.29 8.26
C LEU A 346 1.35 -19.78 7.43
N LYS A 347 1.44 -21.10 7.21
CA LYS A 347 2.49 -21.72 6.42
C LYS A 347 2.48 -21.21 4.98
N LEU A 348 1.32 -21.23 4.31
CA LEU A 348 1.16 -20.73 2.94
C LEU A 348 1.57 -19.25 2.83
N LEU A 349 1.16 -18.41 3.79
CA LEU A 349 1.53 -17.01 3.81
C LEU A 349 3.04 -16.83 3.99
N MET A 350 3.70 -17.62 4.83
CA MET A 350 5.15 -17.48 5.05
C MET A 350 5.99 -18.01 3.88
N GLU A 351 5.50 -19.04 3.18
CA GLU A 351 6.16 -19.59 1.98
C GLU A 351 6.15 -18.62 0.81
N HIS A 352 5.06 -17.88 0.63
CA HIS A 352 4.90 -16.97 -0.51
C HIS A 352 5.07 -15.48 -0.17
N LEU A 353 4.85 -15.09 1.09
CA LEU A 353 4.84 -13.70 1.57
C LEU A 353 5.71 -13.58 2.83
N SER A 354 6.97 -14.04 2.73
CA SER A 354 7.89 -14.13 3.86
C SER A 354 8.14 -12.80 4.58
N GLU A 355 8.00 -11.66 3.89
CA GLU A 355 8.13 -10.30 4.46
C GLU A 355 7.16 -10.03 5.61
N LEU A 356 5.99 -10.70 5.63
CA LEU A 356 4.98 -10.52 6.66
C LEU A 356 5.46 -10.93 8.06
N VAL A 357 6.53 -11.71 8.14
CA VAL A 357 7.11 -12.23 9.39
C VAL A 357 7.63 -11.14 10.34
N ASN A 358 8.01 -9.96 9.80
CA ASN A 358 8.61 -8.88 10.58
C ASN A 358 7.64 -7.71 10.87
N VAL A 359 6.47 -7.70 10.23
CA VAL A 359 5.57 -6.55 10.37
C VAL A 359 4.94 -6.56 11.75
N THR A 360 4.83 -5.40 12.40
CA THR A 360 4.18 -5.26 13.70
C THR A 360 2.71 -4.89 13.59
N ASN A 361 1.85 -5.42 14.46
CA ASN A 361 0.45 -4.99 14.60
C ASN A 361 0.32 -3.67 15.42
N GLU A 362 -0.91 -3.23 15.72
CA GLU A 362 -1.20 -2.00 16.50
C GLU A 362 -0.54 -1.96 17.88
N ARG A 363 -0.33 -3.12 18.51
CA ARG A 363 0.34 -3.22 19.81
C ARG A 363 1.86 -3.21 19.67
N GLY A 364 2.37 -3.09 18.44
CA GLY A 364 3.79 -3.19 18.14
C GLY A 364 4.31 -4.62 18.18
N TRP A 365 3.43 -5.63 18.20
CA TRP A 365 3.85 -7.04 18.25
C TRP A 365 4.03 -7.62 16.87
N ARG A 366 5.09 -8.38 16.70
CA ARG A 366 5.35 -9.22 15.51
C ARG A 366 4.49 -10.49 15.52
N PRO A 367 4.39 -11.21 14.39
CA PRO A 367 3.68 -12.49 14.31
C PRO A 367 4.15 -13.50 15.35
N LEU A 368 5.46 -13.68 15.53
CA LEU A 368 6.01 -14.63 16.49
C LEU A 368 5.60 -14.30 17.93
N SER A 369 5.68 -13.02 18.33
CA SER A 369 5.24 -12.54 19.65
C SER A 369 3.75 -12.75 19.87
N LEU A 370 2.92 -12.49 18.85
CA LEU A 370 1.48 -12.75 18.94
C LEU A 370 1.19 -14.24 19.09
N ALA A 371 1.84 -15.10 18.29
CA ALA A 371 1.68 -16.55 18.36
C ALA A 371 2.08 -17.10 19.74
N ALA A 372 3.20 -16.59 20.28
CA ALA A 372 3.67 -16.89 21.63
C ALA A 372 2.66 -16.45 22.69
N ASN A 373 2.13 -15.23 22.61
CA ASN A 373 1.16 -14.69 23.57
C ASN A 373 -0.15 -15.51 23.63
N ILE A 374 -0.67 -15.94 22.47
CA ILE A 374 -1.95 -16.66 22.40
C ILE A 374 -1.82 -18.18 22.57
N GLY A 375 -0.60 -18.70 22.71
CA GLY A 375 -0.38 -20.14 22.87
C GLY A 375 -0.46 -20.94 21.57
N PHE A 376 -0.20 -20.36 20.39
CA PHE A 376 -0.28 -21.07 19.11
C PHE A 376 1.00 -21.87 18.82
N LEU A 377 1.13 -23.02 19.47
CA LEU A 377 2.36 -23.84 19.47
C LEU A 377 2.87 -24.19 18.07
N ASP A 378 2.02 -24.72 17.18
CA ASP A 378 2.44 -25.13 15.84
C ASP A 378 2.97 -23.95 15.01
N GLY A 379 2.30 -22.79 15.13
CA GLY A 379 2.76 -21.56 14.51
C GLY A 379 4.09 -21.07 15.09
N VAL A 380 4.29 -21.17 16.40
CA VAL A 380 5.57 -20.81 17.03
C VAL A 380 6.69 -21.75 16.58
N ILE A 381 6.49 -23.06 16.60
CA ILE A 381 7.51 -24.04 16.16
C ILE A 381 7.91 -23.75 14.71
N TYR A 382 6.93 -23.52 13.83
CA TYR A 382 7.20 -23.21 12.43
C TYR A 382 7.95 -21.89 12.25
N LEU A 383 7.55 -20.83 12.96
CA LEU A 383 8.23 -19.53 12.88
C LEU A 383 9.64 -19.58 13.47
N LEU A 384 9.87 -20.30 14.58
CA LEU A 384 11.20 -20.48 15.15
C LEU A 384 12.12 -21.33 14.26
N THR A 385 11.55 -22.32 13.57
CA THR A 385 12.33 -23.20 12.69
C THR A 385 12.75 -22.49 11.40
N ASN A 386 11.84 -21.72 10.78
CA ASN A 386 12.10 -21.09 9.48
C ASN A 386 12.66 -19.66 9.60
N PHE A 387 12.38 -18.96 10.69
CA PHE A 387 12.77 -17.56 10.88
C PHE A 387 13.33 -17.29 12.29
N PRO A 388 14.38 -18.02 12.73
CA PRO A 388 14.90 -17.97 14.10
C PRO A 388 15.37 -16.58 14.53
N LYS A 389 15.86 -15.74 13.60
CA LYS A 389 16.35 -14.39 13.91
C LYS A 389 15.33 -13.52 14.65
N TYR A 390 14.04 -13.67 14.35
CA TYR A 390 12.99 -12.85 14.98
C TYR A 390 12.65 -13.29 16.40
N ALA A 391 13.17 -14.43 16.87
CA ALA A 391 13.08 -14.80 18.28
C ALA A 391 13.92 -13.87 19.17
N GLU A 392 14.96 -13.26 18.60
CA GLU A 392 15.91 -12.37 19.27
C GLU A 392 15.66 -10.88 19.00
N GLU A 393 14.59 -10.54 18.30
CA GLU A 393 14.20 -9.14 18.08
C GLU A 393 13.06 -8.78 19.02
N CYS A 394 13.18 -7.65 19.72
CA CYS A 394 12.13 -7.18 20.61
C CYS A 394 11.03 -6.44 19.84
N ASP A 395 9.81 -6.53 20.37
CA ASP A 395 8.67 -5.72 19.94
C ASP A 395 8.84 -4.25 20.39
N LYS A 396 7.93 -3.37 19.95
CA LYS A 396 7.97 -1.93 20.33
C LYS A 396 7.88 -1.68 21.83
N ASP A 397 7.28 -2.60 22.58
CA ASP A 397 7.21 -2.53 24.05
C ASP A 397 8.48 -3.08 24.73
N GLY A 398 9.48 -3.50 23.96
CA GLY A 398 10.75 -4.05 24.44
C GLY A 398 10.69 -5.47 24.92
N SER A 399 9.56 -6.14 24.74
CA SER A 399 9.45 -7.54 25.09
C SER A 399 9.86 -8.42 23.91
N PHE A 400 10.52 -9.52 24.22
CA PHE A 400 10.87 -10.55 23.25
C PHE A 400 9.71 -11.55 23.15
N PRO A 401 9.59 -12.31 22.05
CA PRO A 401 8.54 -13.31 21.90
C PRO A 401 8.47 -14.32 23.06
N ILE A 402 9.63 -14.69 23.64
CA ILE A 402 9.68 -15.57 24.81
C ILE A 402 9.03 -14.93 26.05
N HIS A 403 9.20 -13.62 26.27
CA HIS A 403 8.53 -12.90 27.35
C HIS A 403 7.01 -12.97 27.21
N LYS A 404 6.49 -12.93 25.97
CA LYS A 404 5.07 -13.11 25.69
C LYS A 404 4.59 -14.54 25.98
N ALA A 405 5.36 -15.55 25.60
CA ALA A 405 5.05 -16.94 25.92
C ALA A 405 4.98 -17.17 27.44
N VAL A 406 5.96 -16.61 28.16
CA VAL A 406 6.04 -16.71 29.62
C VAL A 406 4.90 -15.96 30.30
N GLY A 407 4.62 -14.71 29.90
CA GLY A 407 3.50 -13.95 30.45
C GLY A 407 2.14 -14.60 30.17
N GLY A 408 2.01 -15.30 29.03
CA GLY A 408 0.82 -16.06 28.66
C GLY A 408 0.68 -17.44 29.33
N GLY A 409 1.69 -17.91 30.07
CA GLY A 409 1.63 -19.21 30.77
C GLY A 409 1.85 -20.43 29.88
N HIS A 410 2.42 -20.26 28.68
CA HIS A 410 2.50 -21.35 27.68
C HIS A 410 3.77 -22.20 27.83
N VAL A 411 3.80 -23.13 28.79
CA VAL A 411 4.96 -24.02 29.08
C VAL A 411 5.48 -24.73 27.82
N SER A 412 4.59 -25.29 26.98
CA SER A 412 4.98 -26.00 25.75
C SER A 412 5.71 -25.09 24.77
N ILE A 413 5.35 -23.81 24.71
CA ILE A 413 6.03 -22.83 23.87
C ILE A 413 7.40 -22.48 24.47
N VAL A 414 7.50 -22.30 25.79
CA VAL A 414 8.80 -22.06 26.46
C VAL A 414 9.76 -23.23 26.19
N LYS A 415 9.27 -24.49 26.25
CA LYS A 415 10.03 -25.68 25.87
C LYS A 415 10.50 -25.63 24.40
N ALA A 416 9.64 -25.15 23.49
CA ALA A 416 10.00 -24.96 22.08
C ALA A 416 11.09 -23.88 21.92
N PHE A 417 10.98 -22.74 22.61
CA PHE A 417 12.03 -21.71 22.61
C PHE A 417 13.36 -22.26 23.13
N TYR A 418 13.35 -23.08 24.19
CA TYR A 418 14.58 -23.68 24.72
C TYR A 418 15.27 -24.58 23.69
N LYS A 419 14.47 -25.38 22.96
CA LYS A 419 14.99 -26.28 21.92
C LYS A 419 15.55 -25.53 20.71
N HIS A 420 14.87 -24.49 20.24
CA HIS A 420 15.20 -23.82 18.97
C HIS A 420 16.06 -22.57 19.13
N CYS A 421 15.84 -21.78 20.18
CA CYS A 421 16.49 -20.47 20.39
C CYS A 421 16.82 -20.25 21.88
N PRO A 422 17.73 -21.05 22.49
CA PRO A 422 18.02 -20.97 23.92
C PRO A 422 18.60 -19.62 24.36
N GLN A 423 19.21 -18.86 23.44
CA GLN A 423 19.78 -17.54 23.73
C GLN A 423 18.72 -16.50 24.14
N THR A 424 17.46 -16.71 23.74
CA THR A 424 16.36 -15.80 24.08
C THR A 424 16.07 -15.72 25.57
N PHE A 425 16.45 -16.73 26.36
CA PHE A 425 16.24 -16.78 27.81
C PHE A 425 17.06 -15.73 28.57
N TYR A 426 18.20 -15.28 28.01
CA TYR A 426 19.08 -14.29 28.64
C TYR A 426 18.65 -12.84 28.37
N ARG A 427 17.71 -12.61 27.45
CA ARG A 427 17.28 -11.27 27.08
C ARG A 427 16.44 -10.66 28.20
N LEU A 428 16.62 -9.36 28.43
CA LEU A 428 15.83 -8.59 29.39
C LEU A 428 14.80 -7.75 28.65
N ASP A 429 13.60 -7.61 29.19
CA ASP A 429 12.64 -6.64 28.65
C ASP A 429 13.06 -5.18 28.94
N HIS A 430 12.35 -4.19 28.40
CA HIS A 430 12.63 -2.77 28.70
C HIS A 430 12.51 -2.40 30.20
N LYS A 431 11.91 -3.26 31.04
CA LYS A 431 11.87 -3.07 32.50
C LYS A 431 13.04 -3.77 33.19
N GLY A 432 14.00 -4.32 32.43
CA GLY A 432 15.15 -5.05 32.95
C GLY A 432 14.81 -6.44 33.50
N ARG A 433 13.62 -6.98 33.18
CA ARG A 433 13.16 -8.26 33.72
C ARG A 433 13.59 -9.44 32.84
N ASN A 434 14.07 -10.50 33.49
CA ASN A 434 14.34 -11.79 32.83
C ASN A 434 13.07 -12.66 32.75
N VAL A 435 13.15 -13.79 32.04
CA VAL A 435 12.03 -14.74 31.89
C VAL A 435 11.50 -15.28 33.23
N LEU A 436 12.35 -15.49 34.24
CA LEU A 436 11.94 -15.98 35.56
C LEU A 436 11.13 -14.94 36.32
N GLN A 437 11.60 -13.70 36.37
CA GLN A 437 10.91 -12.56 36.99
C GLN A 437 9.56 -12.28 36.32
N ILE A 438 9.49 -12.46 35.00
CA ILE A 438 8.22 -12.37 34.27
C ILE A 438 7.29 -13.51 34.71
N ALA A 439 7.75 -14.76 34.74
CA ALA A 439 6.94 -15.90 35.19
C ALA A 439 6.35 -15.67 36.60
N VAL A 440 7.16 -15.17 37.53
CA VAL A 440 6.73 -14.81 38.89
C VAL A 440 5.71 -13.67 38.86
N SER A 441 5.97 -12.60 38.11
CA SER A 441 5.09 -11.42 38.07
C SER A 441 3.70 -11.71 37.49
N TYR A 442 3.58 -12.69 36.60
CA TYR A 442 2.32 -13.14 36.01
C TYR A 442 1.70 -14.34 36.74
N GLY A 443 2.34 -14.86 37.79
CA GLY A 443 1.83 -15.98 38.58
C GLY A 443 1.93 -17.35 37.89
N ASN A 444 2.80 -17.51 36.90
CA ASN A 444 2.94 -18.74 36.11
C ASN A 444 3.88 -19.74 36.80
N SER A 445 3.38 -20.41 37.85
CA SER A 445 4.13 -21.36 38.69
C SER A 445 4.76 -22.52 37.91
N ASP A 446 4.07 -23.03 36.89
CA ASP A 446 4.55 -24.17 36.10
C ASP A 446 5.78 -23.80 35.28
N ILE A 447 5.81 -22.57 34.73
CA ILE A 447 6.97 -22.05 34.04
C ILE A 447 8.10 -21.77 35.02
N GLY A 448 7.81 -21.16 36.17
CA GLY A 448 8.80 -20.96 37.23
C GLY A 448 9.47 -22.28 37.63
N THR A 449 8.67 -23.31 37.89
CA THR A 449 9.13 -24.67 38.23
C THR A 449 9.97 -25.27 37.10
N TYR A 450 9.54 -25.13 35.85
CA TYR A 450 10.32 -25.60 34.70
C TYR A 450 11.68 -24.91 34.60
N LEU A 451 11.72 -23.58 34.74
CA LEU A 451 12.96 -22.79 34.69
C LEU A 451 13.91 -23.15 35.83
N THR A 452 13.43 -23.25 37.07
CA THR A 452 14.28 -23.49 38.25
C THR A 452 14.68 -24.95 38.40
N ASN A 453 13.76 -25.89 38.19
CA ASN A 453 14.00 -27.30 38.51
C ASN A 453 14.54 -28.09 37.33
N GLU A 454 14.01 -27.87 36.12
CA GLU A 454 14.47 -28.59 34.93
C GLU A 454 15.65 -27.90 34.26
N LEU A 455 15.61 -26.56 34.11
CA LEU A 455 16.68 -25.81 33.43
C LEU A 455 17.76 -25.26 34.38
N LYS A 456 17.56 -25.32 35.70
CA LYS A 456 18.47 -24.76 36.72
C LYS A 456 18.82 -23.28 36.48
N MET A 457 17.88 -22.52 35.93
CA MET A 457 18.02 -21.09 35.68
C MET A 457 17.46 -20.31 36.88
N ASP A 458 18.27 -20.22 37.94
CA ASP A 458 17.95 -19.40 39.12
C ASP A 458 18.46 -17.95 38.96
N ASP A 459 18.18 -17.09 39.94
CA ASP A 459 18.61 -15.68 39.88
C ASP A 459 20.14 -15.54 39.76
N SER A 460 20.91 -16.45 40.37
CA SER A 460 22.37 -16.47 40.31
C SER A 460 22.90 -16.77 38.90
N PHE A 461 22.21 -17.65 38.16
CA PHE A 461 22.50 -17.96 36.78
C PHE A 461 22.36 -16.72 35.88
N PHE A 462 21.28 -15.94 36.05
CA PHE A 462 21.07 -14.72 35.28
C PHE A 462 22.03 -13.59 35.67
N GLU A 463 22.43 -13.48 36.94
CA GLU A 463 23.42 -12.50 37.39
C GLU A 463 24.81 -12.77 36.81
N SER A 464 25.23 -14.04 36.72
CA SER A 464 26.53 -14.43 36.15
C SER A 464 26.71 -14.09 34.66
N LYS A 465 25.61 -13.86 33.94
CA LYS A 465 25.56 -13.58 32.50
C LYS A 465 25.30 -12.11 32.17
N ARG A 466 25.24 -11.23 33.17
CA ARG A 466 25.12 -9.77 33.00
C ARG A 466 26.46 -9.05 32.75
N GLN A 467 27.59 -9.76 32.78
CA GLN A 467 28.93 -9.21 32.54
C GLN A 467 29.28 -9.12 31.05
#